data_AF-A0A2H9SKH9-F1
#
_entry.id   AF-A0A2H9SKH9-F1
#
_cell.length_a   1.000
_cell.length_b   1.000
_cell.length_c   1.000
_cell.angle_alpha   90.00
_cell.angle_beta   90.00
_cell.angle_gamma   90.00
#
_symmetry.space_group_name_H-M   'P 1'
#
loop_
_entity.id
_entity.type
_entity.pdbx_description
1 polymer ?
#
loop_
_entity_poly.entity_id
_entity_poly.type
_entity_poly.pdbx_seq_one_letter_code
_entity_poly.pdbx_strand_id
1 'polypeptide(L)' 'MKTKEELLKKLAFLEFVNDQLTTEVEDLDQLLRGIGFPEGVASAKWIAGEMIQIQKEEPKGS' A
#
# COMPACT_ATOMS: atom_id res chain seq x y z
N MET A 1 11.37 -26.72 16.33
CA MET A 1 11.83 -25.39 16.75
C MET A 1 12.82 -24.91 15.69
N LYS A 2 12.66 -23.72 15.12
CA LYS A 2 13.58 -23.24 14.07
C LYS A 2 14.96 -22.99 14.67
N THR A 3 16.01 -23.32 13.94
CA THR A 3 17.38 -23.05 14.36
C THR A 3 17.66 -21.54 14.26
N LYS A 4 18.69 -21.08 14.99
CA LYS A 4 19.13 -19.68 14.90
C LYS A 4 19.47 -19.28 13.46
N GLU A 5 20.12 -20.16 12.71
CA GLU A 5 20.48 -19.92 11.31
C GLU A 5 19.26 -19.83 10.39
N GLU A 6 18.25 -20.68 10.59
CA GLU A 6 17.00 -20.61 9.84
C GLU A 6 16.24 -19.30 10.11
N LEU A 7 16.28 -18.81 11.35
CA LEU A 7 15.68 -17.52 11.71
C LEU A 7 16.44 -16.36 11.08
N LEU A 8 17.77 -16.37 11.08
CA LEU A 8 18.58 -15.34 10.44
C LEU A 8 18.39 -15.29 8.92
N LYS A 9 18.31 -16.46 8.26
CA LYS A 9 18.00 -16.53 6.83
C LYS A 9 16.62 -15.95 6.52
N LYS A 10 15.61 -16.27 7.35
CA LYS A 10 14.27 -15.72 7.19
C LYS A 10 14.26 -14.20 7.44
N LEU A 11 15.03 -13.71 8.40
CA LEU A 11 15.13 -12.29 8.70
C LEU A 11 15.72 -11.53 7.51
N ALA A 12 16.86 -11.97 6.99
CA ALA A 12 17.51 -11.36 5.83
C ALA A 12 16.59 -11.32 4.58
N PHE A 13 15.81 -12.38 4.37
CA PHE A 13 14.82 -12.40 3.29
C PHE A 13 13.70 -11.38 3.52
N LEU A 14 13.19 -11.26 4.75
CA LEU A 14 12.15 -10.28 5.08
C LEU A 14 12.66 -8.84 4.99
N GLU A 15 13.90 -8.59 5.40
CA GLU A 15 14.57 -7.28 5.24
C GLU A 15 14.66 -6.91 3.75
N PHE A 16 15.15 -7.84 2.92
CA PHE A 16 15.21 -7.64 1.48
C PHE A 16 13.84 -7.33 0.84
N VAL A 17 12.79 -8.06 1.22
CA VAL A 17 11.44 -7.81 0.71
C VAL A 17 10.91 -6.47 1.20
N ASN A 18 11.16 -6.13 2.47
CA ASN A 18 10.71 -4.87 3.05
C ASN A 18 11.36 -3.66 2.37
N ASP A 19 12.66 -3.72 2.10
CA ASP A 19 13.39 -2.64 1.44
C ASP A 19 12.87 -2.39 0.01
N GLN A 20 12.58 -3.46 -0.73
CA GLN A 20 11.95 -3.36 -2.06
C GLN A 20 10.56 -2.73 -1.98
N LEU A 21 9.69 -3.26 -1.12
CA LEU A 21 8.31 -2.76 -0.99
C LEU A 21 8.28 -1.30 -0.53
N THR A 22 9.20 -0.91 0.35
CA THR A 22 9.33 0.49 0.79
C THR A 22 9.69 1.40 -0.39
N THR A 23 10.69 0.99 -1.18
CA THR A 23 11.11 1.74 -2.37
C THR A 23 9.97 1.88 -3.38
N GLU A 24 9.27 0.77 -3.67
CA GLU A 24 8.14 0.79 -4.62
C GLU A 24 6.99 1.69 -4.14
N VAL A 25 6.69 1.69 -2.83
CA VAL A 25 5.66 2.57 -2.26
C VAL A 25 6.08 4.04 -2.35
N GLU A 26 7.35 4.35 -2.11
CA GLU A 26 7.88 5.71 -2.24
C GLU A 26 7.80 6.21 -3.69
N ASP A 27 8.19 5.37 -4.66
CA ASP A 27 8.09 5.69 -6.09
C ASP A 27 6.63 5.95 -6.51
N LEU A 28 5.70 5.10 -6.05
CA LEU A 28 4.27 5.28 -6.27
C LEU A 28 3.75 6.57 -5.64
N ASP A 29 4.20 6.91 -4.42
CA ASP A 29 3.81 8.16 -3.75
C ASP A 29 4.23 9.39 -4.56
N GLN A 30 5.47 9.39 -5.07
CA GLN A 30 5.96 10.48 -5.92
C GLN A 30 5.19 10.58 -7.24
N LEU A 31 4.90 9.46 -7.89
CA LEU A 31 4.10 9.43 -9.12
C LEU A 31 2.69 9.98 -8.88
N LEU A 32 2.04 9.57 -7.79
CA LEU A 32 0.70 10.03 -7.43
C LEU A 32 0.66 11.54 -7.16
N ARG A 33 1.67 12.07 -6.45
CA ARG A 33 1.84 13.52 -6.30
C ARG A 33 1.97 14.23 -7.63
N GLY A 34 2.73 13.65 -8.56
CA GLY A 34 2.93 14.20 -9.90
C GLY A 34 1.66 14.28 -10.75
N ILE A 35 0.68 13.42 -10.52
CA ILE A 35 -0.58 13.37 -11.30
C ILE A 35 -1.78 14.01 -10.59
N GLY A 36 -1.56 14.72 -9.48
CA GLY A 36 -2.60 15.51 -8.81
C GLY A 36 -3.20 14.90 -7.54
N PHE A 37 -2.56 13.90 -6.92
CA PHE A 37 -2.87 13.44 -5.57
C PHE A 37 -1.89 14.10 -4.57
N PRO A 38 -2.24 15.22 -3.92
CA PRO A 38 -1.28 16.06 -3.19
C PRO A 38 -0.57 15.33 -2.02
N GLU A 39 -1.22 14.35 -1.41
CA GLU A 39 -0.67 13.48 -0.35
C GLU A 39 -0.34 12.07 -0.88
N GLY A 40 -0.08 11.97 -2.18
CA GLY A 40 0.29 10.74 -2.88
C GLY A 40 -0.65 9.57 -2.58
N VAL A 41 -0.08 8.47 -2.10
CA VAL A 41 -0.81 7.22 -1.79
C VAL A 41 -1.92 7.46 -0.77
N ALA A 42 -1.71 8.34 0.22
CA ALA A 42 -2.69 8.59 1.26
C ALA A 42 -3.98 9.22 0.70
N SER A 43 -3.85 10.26 -0.13
CA SER A 43 -4.99 10.88 -0.79
C SER A 43 -5.67 9.94 -1.80
N ALA A 44 -4.90 9.14 -2.56
CA ALA A 44 -5.46 8.17 -3.48
C ALA A 44 -6.30 7.09 -2.76
N LYS A 45 -5.80 6.59 -1.62
CA LYS A 45 -6.51 5.62 -0.78
C LYS A 45 -7.80 6.20 -0.20
N TRP A 46 -7.77 7.46 0.25
CA TRP A 46 -8.96 8.12 0.79
C TRP A 46 -10.05 8.24 -0.27
N ILE A 47 -9.73 8.76 -1.46
CA ILE A 47 -10.67 8.90 -2.58
C ILE A 47 -11.24 7.54 -2.97
N ALA A 48 -10.39 6.52 -3.13
CA ALA A 48 -10.85 5.17 -3.46
C ALA A 48 -11.81 4.60 -2.39
N GLY A 49 -11.54 4.89 -1.11
CA GLY A 49 -12.42 4.53 0.00
C GLY A 49 -13.80 5.17 -0.10
N GLU A 50 -13.85 6.48 -0.36
CA GLU A 50 -15.12 7.21 -0.55
C GLU A 50 -15.90 6.67 -1.76
N MET A 51 -15.23 6.42 -2.88
CA MET A 51 -15.87 5.85 -4.07
C MET A 51 -16.50 4.48 -3.81
N ILE A 52 -15.86 3.63 -3.00
CA ILE A 52 -16.40 2.33 -2.60
C ILE A 52 -17.61 2.50 -1.66
N GLN A 53 -17.59 3.49 -0.77
CA GLN A 53 -18.71 3.77 0.12
C GLN A 53 -19.92 4.30 -0.65
N ILE A 54 -19.71 5.25 -1.57
CA ILE A 54 -20.78 5.78 -2.44
C ILE A 54 -21.45 4.64 -3.23
N GLN A 55 -20.68 3.72 -3.80
CA GLN A 55 -21.22 2.54 -4.50
C GLN A 55 -22.04 1.59 -3.60
N LYS A 56 -21.75 1.55 -2.30
CA LYS A 56 -22.49 0.73 -1.33
C LYS A 56 -23.76 1.40 -0.83
N GLU A 57 -23.79 2.72 -0.81
CA GLU A 57 -24.89 3.53 -0.31
C GLU A 57 -25.91 3.90 -1.38
N GLU A 58 -25.60 3.72 -2.68
CA GLU A 58 -26.62 3.76 -3.73
C GLU A 58 -27.68 2.67 -3.47
N PRO A 59 -28.92 3.03 -3.10
CA PRO A 59 -30.00 2.07 -3.09
C PRO A 59 -30.25 1.69 -4.55
N LYS A 60 -30.19 0.39 -4.87
CA LYS A 60 -30.88 -0.12 -6.06
C LYS A 60 -32.29 0.44 -6.01
N GLY A 61 -32.66 1.21 -7.03
CA GLY A 61 -33.83 2.09 -7.05
C GLY A 61 -35.06 1.54 -6.34
N SER A 62 -35.67 2.39 -5.51
CA SER A 62 -37.09 2.28 -5.16
C SER A 62 -37.96 2.69 -6.34
#